data_AF-A0A7J5V2Z6-F1
#
_entry.id   AF-A0A7J5V2Z6-F1
#
_cell.length_a   1.000
_cell.length_b   1.000
_cell.length_c   1.000
_cell.angle_alpha   90.00
_cell.angle_beta   90.00
_cell.angle_gamma   90.00
#
_symmetry.space_group_name_H-M   'P 1'
#
loop_
_entity.id
_entity.type
_entity.pdbx_description
1 polymer ?
#
loop_
_entity_poly.entity_id
_entity_poly.type
_entity_poly.pdbx_seq_one_letter_code
_entity_poly.pdbx_strand_id
1 'polypeptide(L)'
;MKPLIYNILCIITLFTIQLEGVSQSNNRLQIPYNNWNLVIDGLINDWPDKPLTSFHTSGNADNNTCQLRMLWDESYLYVSIYIEDSFLVALEPSDDPDRIHLNDGFELYIDSQNDSGDKFDINDFQFIFDISGGRALFRGDRLNQELNHQVPKDTRVAKIIYYSKVSTDSSINDNADFDKGYTVECKIPWTALGMSPSAGMVFKADFCINDNDTLQDMRSVPEGPVHNYSGTSMLGFADYGFPTQWPVIELTGSAGLTKRLESLISDFWIVIILLLTGFVILGSVVFYLLISTLRKIPNREAQKDLPLVQYVITENENFSNEAGKHPYIHKVREIVLSNLDKQIRTEELANELATSVRQLQRVFKQEFNTTPKIFVITIKIELAAHMLLDPANNISEVAYALGFSDPSYFSKVFKKYYSLSPTEYQAGSGQRGRRTYNETD
;
A
#
# COMPACT_ATOMS: atom_id res chain seq x y z
N MET A 1 -20.18 12.57 -28.75
CA MET A 1 -18.78 12.95 -29.11
C MET A 1 -17.72 12.02 -28.51
N LYS A 2 -17.76 11.68 -27.21
CA LYS A 2 -16.81 10.73 -26.59
C LYS A 2 -16.76 9.30 -27.19
N PRO A 3 -17.89 8.64 -27.57
CA PRO A 3 -17.82 7.29 -28.14
C PRO A 3 -17.34 7.27 -29.60
N LEU A 4 -17.52 8.38 -30.34
CA LEU A 4 -17.08 8.49 -31.73
C LEU A 4 -15.56 8.65 -31.82
N ILE A 5 -14.97 9.42 -30.89
CA ILE A 5 -13.52 9.63 -30.82
C ILE A 5 -12.80 8.34 -30.38
N TYR A 6 -13.40 7.56 -29.46
CA TYR A 6 -12.85 6.27 -29.03
C TYR A 6 -12.86 5.23 -30.16
N ASN A 7 -13.96 5.15 -30.93
CA ASN A 7 -14.03 4.26 -32.09
C ASN A 7 -13.12 4.70 -33.23
N ILE A 8 -12.93 6.01 -33.46
CA ILE A 8 -12.01 6.52 -34.49
C ILE A 8 -10.55 6.28 -34.07
N LEU A 9 -10.19 6.41 -32.79
CA LEU A 9 -8.85 6.06 -32.29
C LEU A 9 -8.58 4.55 -32.34
N CYS A 10 -9.56 3.70 -31.98
CA CYS A 10 -9.41 2.24 -32.14
C CYS A 10 -9.28 1.84 -33.61
N ILE A 11 -10.07 2.43 -34.52
CA ILE A 11 -10.00 2.12 -35.95
C ILE A 11 -8.68 2.62 -36.54
N ILE A 12 -8.18 3.81 -36.17
CA ILE A 12 -6.88 4.31 -36.65
C ILE A 12 -5.72 3.46 -36.10
N THR A 13 -5.81 2.95 -34.87
CA THR A 13 -4.79 2.06 -34.29
C THR A 13 -4.83 0.66 -34.91
N LEU A 14 -6.01 0.18 -35.32
CA LEU A 14 -6.19 -1.08 -36.06
C LEU A 14 -5.79 -0.96 -37.54
N PHE A 15 -5.97 0.20 -38.18
CA PHE A 15 -5.64 0.41 -39.59
C PHE A 15 -4.13 0.57 -39.84
N THR A 16 -3.33 0.98 -38.86
CA THR A 16 -1.86 0.93 -38.97
C THR A 16 -1.27 -0.46 -38.76
N ILE A 17 -2.05 -1.44 -38.32
CA ILE A 17 -1.61 -2.84 -38.15
C ILE A 17 -1.87 -3.69 -39.41
N GLN A 18 -2.76 -3.23 -40.30
CA GLN A 18 -3.03 -3.88 -41.58
C GLN A 18 -2.32 -3.15 -42.72
N LEU A 19 -1.01 -3.39 -42.89
CA LEU A 19 -0.32 -3.32 -44.19
C LEU A 19 1.15 -3.79 -44.09
N GLU A 20 1.41 -4.93 -43.44
CA GLU A 20 2.65 -5.67 -43.69
C GLU A 20 2.31 -7.16 -43.87
N GLY A 21 2.01 -7.52 -45.11
CA GLY A 21 2.31 -8.86 -45.57
C GLY A 21 3.82 -9.01 -45.46
N VAL A 22 4.26 -9.88 -44.55
CA VAL A 22 5.67 -10.16 -44.29
C VAL A 22 6.32 -10.63 -45.61
N SER A 23 7.09 -9.74 -46.21
CA SER A 23 8.10 -10.11 -47.20
C SER A 23 9.12 -10.99 -46.49
N GLN A 24 9.14 -12.29 -46.79
CA GLN A 24 10.18 -13.24 -46.40
C GLN A 24 11.52 -12.87 -47.06
N SER A 25 12.12 -11.74 -46.66
CA SER A 25 13.41 -11.30 -47.22
C SER A 25 14.40 -10.77 -46.20
N ASN A 26 14.07 -10.67 -44.91
CA ASN A 26 15.01 -10.21 -43.89
C ASN A 26 15.00 -11.16 -42.69
N ASN A 27 16.15 -11.69 -42.31
CA ASN A 27 16.39 -12.58 -41.16
C ASN A 27 16.21 -11.83 -39.81
N ARG A 28 15.13 -11.06 -39.68
CA ARG A 28 14.86 -10.11 -38.61
C ARG A 28 13.41 -10.22 -38.17
N LEU A 29 13.19 -10.42 -36.87
CA LEU A 29 11.88 -10.51 -36.24
C LEU A 29 11.69 -9.33 -35.30
N GLN A 30 10.57 -8.61 -35.47
CA GLN A 30 10.23 -7.48 -34.62
C GLN A 30 9.28 -7.93 -33.52
N ILE A 31 9.67 -7.76 -32.26
CA ILE A 31 8.84 -8.14 -31.12
C ILE A 31 8.23 -6.89 -30.48
N PRO A 32 6.90 -6.82 -30.29
CA PRO A 32 6.25 -5.61 -29.81
C PRO A 32 6.29 -5.50 -28.29
N TYR A 33 6.18 -4.27 -27.80
CA TYR A 33 6.04 -3.98 -26.38
C TYR A 33 4.78 -4.63 -25.80
N ASN A 34 4.89 -5.16 -24.58
CA ASN A 34 3.83 -5.88 -23.90
C ASN A 34 2.71 -4.94 -23.43
N ASN A 35 1.59 -4.97 -24.14
CA ASN A 35 0.35 -4.28 -23.76
C ASN A 35 -0.68 -5.20 -23.09
N TRP A 36 -0.36 -6.48 -22.91
CA TRP A 36 -1.23 -7.49 -22.33
C TRP A 36 -0.95 -7.65 -20.82
N ASN A 37 -1.90 -8.26 -20.13
CA ASN A 37 -1.75 -8.62 -18.71
C ASN A 37 -1.44 -10.12 -18.62
N LEU A 38 -0.19 -10.46 -18.94
CA LEU A 38 0.26 -11.85 -19.05
C LEU A 38 0.42 -12.49 -17.67
N VAL A 39 -0.04 -13.73 -17.54
CA VAL A 39 0.10 -14.62 -16.41
C VAL A 39 0.77 -15.89 -16.94
N ILE A 40 1.98 -16.18 -16.44
CA ILE A 40 2.72 -17.38 -16.84
C ILE A 40 2.11 -18.60 -16.13
N ASP A 41 1.10 -19.22 -16.74
CA ASP A 41 0.31 -20.33 -16.20
C ASP A 41 0.23 -21.58 -17.11
N GLY A 42 0.89 -21.53 -18.25
CA GLY A 42 0.96 -22.56 -19.28
C GLY A 42 -0.12 -22.41 -20.34
N LEU A 43 -0.89 -21.31 -20.38
CA LEU A 43 -2.02 -21.13 -21.29
C LEU A 43 -1.80 -19.95 -22.24
N ILE A 44 -2.30 -20.08 -23.48
CA ILE A 44 -2.10 -19.06 -24.53
C ILE A 44 -3.16 -17.94 -24.52
N ASN A 45 -4.13 -18.02 -23.61
CA ASN A 45 -5.39 -17.27 -23.64
C ASN A 45 -5.25 -15.76 -23.34
N ASP A 46 -4.13 -15.34 -22.77
CA ASP A 46 -3.82 -13.93 -22.47
C ASP A 46 -2.77 -13.32 -23.41
N TRP A 47 -2.23 -14.13 -24.34
CA TRP A 47 -1.32 -13.71 -25.38
C TRP A 47 -2.05 -13.10 -26.58
N PRO A 48 -1.34 -12.39 -27.49
CA PRO A 48 -1.91 -11.97 -28.76
C PRO A 48 -2.42 -13.17 -29.57
N ASP A 49 -3.64 -13.07 -30.12
CA ASP A 49 -4.26 -14.15 -30.90
C ASP A 49 -3.34 -14.63 -32.04
N LYS A 50 -2.78 -13.67 -32.79
CA LYS A 50 -1.88 -13.95 -33.91
C LYS A 50 -0.46 -14.24 -33.38
N PRO A 51 0.16 -15.38 -33.75
CA PRO A 51 1.55 -15.64 -33.41
C PRO A 51 2.49 -14.63 -34.10
N LEU A 52 3.65 -14.42 -33.51
CA LEU A 52 4.75 -13.68 -34.14
C LEU A 52 5.17 -14.37 -35.43
N THR A 53 5.33 -15.70 -35.37
CA THR A 53 5.66 -16.55 -36.51
C THR A 53 5.18 -17.98 -36.27
N SER A 54 5.03 -18.73 -37.37
CA SER A 54 4.72 -20.15 -37.36
C SER A 54 5.71 -20.90 -38.23
N PHE A 55 6.12 -22.08 -37.77
CA PHE A 55 7.08 -22.95 -38.45
C PHE A 55 6.73 -24.42 -38.18
N HIS A 56 7.42 -25.33 -38.86
CA HIS A 56 7.20 -26.77 -38.71
C HIS A 56 8.50 -27.46 -38.30
N THR A 57 8.40 -28.50 -37.48
CA THR A 57 9.53 -29.42 -37.26
C THR A 57 9.83 -30.16 -38.57
N SER A 58 11.08 -30.63 -38.69
CA SER A 58 11.55 -31.36 -39.86
C SER A 58 12.29 -32.61 -39.41
N GLY A 59 12.11 -33.75 -40.08
CA GLY A 59 12.96 -34.93 -39.87
C GLY A 59 12.34 -36.15 -39.18
N ASN A 60 11.10 -36.08 -38.70
CA ASN A 60 10.30 -37.24 -38.26
C ASN A 60 8.99 -37.36 -39.05
N ALA A 61 8.20 -38.42 -38.78
CA ALA A 61 6.99 -38.76 -39.53
C ALA A 61 5.88 -37.68 -39.42
N ASP A 62 5.92 -36.85 -38.37
CA ASP A 62 4.95 -35.81 -38.08
C ASP A 62 5.61 -34.42 -38.17
N ASN A 63 5.03 -33.53 -38.99
CA ASN A 63 5.48 -32.15 -39.14
C ASN A 63 4.74 -31.27 -38.12
N ASN A 64 5.21 -31.29 -36.87
CA ASN A 64 4.61 -30.56 -35.76
C ASN A 64 4.52 -29.06 -36.06
N THR A 65 3.32 -28.48 -35.96
CA THR A 65 3.11 -27.05 -36.18
C THR A 65 3.48 -26.28 -34.93
N CYS A 66 4.40 -25.33 -35.05
CA CYS A 66 4.88 -24.49 -33.96
C CYS A 66 4.37 -23.06 -34.13
N GLN A 67 3.84 -22.46 -33.07
CA GLN A 67 3.33 -21.09 -33.05
C GLN A 67 4.02 -20.28 -31.97
N LEU A 68 4.99 -19.45 -32.38
CA LEU A 68 5.81 -18.65 -31.49
C LEU A 68 5.18 -17.27 -31.25
N ARG A 69 5.22 -16.81 -30.01
CA ARG A 69 4.86 -15.46 -29.56
C ARG A 69 5.98 -14.91 -28.69
N MET A 70 6.26 -13.62 -28.88
CA MET A 70 7.22 -12.91 -28.05
C MET A 70 6.74 -11.50 -27.78
N LEU A 71 6.99 -11.02 -26.57
CA LEU A 71 6.68 -9.67 -26.13
C LEU A 71 7.80 -9.18 -25.22
N TRP A 72 7.89 -7.87 -25.02
CA TRP A 72 8.86 -7.30 -24.10
C TRP A 72 8.30 -6.14 -23.28
N ASP A 73 8.81 -5.96 -22.07
CA ASP A 73 8.68 -4.71 -21.31
C ASP A 73 10.01 -4.30 -20.69
N GLU A 74 10.01 -3.29 -19.83
CA GLU A 74 11.21 -2.78 -19.16
C GLU A 74 11.90 -3.82 -18.26
N SER A 75 11.17 -4.84 -17.81
CA SER A 75 11.64 -5.83 -16.82
C SER A 75 11.91 -7.20 -17.43
N TYR A 76 11.10 -7.64 -18.40
CA TYR A 76 11.14 -9.01 -18.91
C TYR A 76 11.06 -9.10 -20.44
N LEU A 77 11.74 -10.12 -20.95
CA LEU A 77 11.44 -10.78 -22.21
C LEU A 77 10.41 -11.87 -21.96
N TYR A 78 9.30 -11.86 -22.70
CA TYR A 78 8.25 -12.88 -22.62
C TYR A 78 8.30 -13.74 -23.88
N VAL A 79 8.23 -15.05 -23.70
CA VAL A 79 8.16 -16.02 -24.81
C VAL A 79 7.04 -17.01 -24.52
N SER A 80 6.23 -17.31 -25.53
CA SER A 80 5.31 -18.44 -25.50
C SER A 80 5.35 -19.18 -26.81
N ILE A 81 5.28 -20.50 -26.74
CA ILE A 81 5.19 -21.35 -27.91
C ILE A 81 4.13 -22.43 -27.67
N TYR A 82 3.26 -22.60 -28.66
CA TYR A 82 2.36 -23.74 -28.77
C TYR A 82 2.87 -24.66 -29.86
N ILE A 83 2.95 -25.95 -29.57
CA ILE A 83 3.49 -26.97 -30.47
C ILE A 83 2.43 -28.04 -30.60
N GLU A 84 1.91 -28.25 -31.81
CA GLU A 84 1.07 -29.39 -32.14
C GLU A 84 1.93 -30.63 -32.19
N ASP A 85 1.62 -31.62 -31.35
CA ASP A 85 2.38 -32.86 -31.25
C ASP A 85 1.42 -33.98 -30.85
N SER A 86 1.49 -35.11 -31.56
CA SER A 86 0.60 -36.25 -31.36
C SER A 86 1.13 -37.26 -30.35
N PHE A 87 2.41 -37.19 -29.98
CA PHE A 87 3.06 -38.16 -29.10
C PHE A 87 3.99 -37.47 -28.10
N LEU A 88 3.49 -37.21 -26.88
CA LEU A 88 4.28 -36.54 -25.85
C LEU A 88 5.10 -37.52 -25.00
N VAL A 89 6.41 -37.39 -25.04
CA VAL A 89 7.40 -38.20 -24.31
C VAL A 89 8.24 -37.35 -23.35
N ALA A 90 8.19 -37.73 -22.07
CA ALA A 90 9.11 -37.27 -21.06
C ALA A 90 9.64 -38.45 -20.25
N LEU A 91 10.96 -38.63 -20.25
CA LEU A 91 11.61 -39.52 -19.31
C LEU A 91 11.30 -39.05 -17.87
N GLU A 92 11.09 -39.99 -16.93
CA GLU A 92 10.83 -39.69 -15.50
C GLU A 92 11.72 -38.56 -14.99
N PRO A 93 11.22 -37.67 -14.10
CA PRO A 93 11.74 -36.32 -13.91
C PRO A 93 13.22 -36.35 -13.62
N SER A 94 14.01 -36.20 -14.68
CA SER A 94 15.44 -36.14 -14.53
C SER A 94 15.71 -34.68 -14.20
N ASP A 95 15.91 -34.41 -12.91
CA ASP A 95 16.67 -33.23 -12.46
C ASP A 95 18.12 -33.21 -13.04
N ASP A 96 18.44 -34.10 -14.00
CA ASP A 96 19.66 -34.16 -14.77
C ASP A 96 19.59 -33.15 -15.94
N PRO A 97 20.21 -31.97 -15.80
CA PRO A 97 20.19 -30.93 -16.82
C PRO A 97 20.86 -31.39 -18.12
N ASP A 98 21.71 -32.42 -18.09
CA ASP A 98 22.44 -32.89 -19.27
C ASP A 98 21.55 -33.73 -20.19
N ARG A 99 20.35 -34.16 -19.74
CA ARG A 99 19.47 -35.09 -20.49
C ARG A 99 18.09 -34.56 -20.80
N ILE A 100 17.74 -33.40 -20.24
CA ILE A 100 16.44 -32.77 -20.45
C ILE A 100 16.09 -32.57 -21.94
N HIS A 101 17.10 -32.41 -22.81
CA HIS A 101 16.90 -32.24 -24.25
C HIS A 101 16.35 -33.49 -24.96
N LEU A 102 16.39 -34.67 -24.31
CA LEU A 102 15.85 -35.91 -24.86
C LEU A 102 14.33 -36.06 -24.67
N ASN A 103 13.74 -35.22 -23.83
CA ASN A 103 12.29 -35.11 -23.69
C ASN A 103 11.76 -34.19 -24.78
N ASP A 104 10.47 -34.32 -25.10
CA ASP A 104 9.81 -33.27 -25.86
C ASP A 104 9.93 -31.95 -25.13
N GLY A 105 10.19 -30.92 -25.92
CA GLY A 105 10.42 -29.63 -25.33
C GLY A 105 10.87 -28.57 -26.30
N PHE A 106 11.15 -27.44 -25.68
CA PHE A 106 11.45 -26.20 -26.33
C PHE A 106 12.80 -25.69 -25.82
N GLU A 107 13.64 -25.23 -26.74
CA GLU A 107 14.89 -24.56 -26.44
C GLU A 107 14.91 -23.13 -26.98
N LEU A 108 15.36 -22.20 -26.13
CA LEU A 108 15.58 -20.81 -26.46
C LEU A 108 17.06 -20.48 -26.40
N TYR A 109 17.58 -20.06 -27.54
CA TYR A 109 18.95 -19.60 -27.71
C TYR A 109 18.96 -18.07 -27.76
N ILE A 110 19.86 -17.41 -27.02
CA ILE A 110 19.99 -15.96 -27.01
C ILE A 110 21.46 -15.58 -27.07
N ASP A 111 21.82 -14.77 -28.06
CA ASP A 111 23.07 -14.00 -28.10
C ASP A 111 22.74 -12.56 -27.69
N SER A 112 23.08 -12.24 -26.44
CA SER A 112 22.57 -11.06 -25.74
C SER A 112 23.28 -9.77 -26.16
N GLN A 113 24.54 -9.87 -26.59
CA GLN A 113 25.32 -8.71 -27.04
C GLN A 113 25.38 -8.61 -28.57
N ASN A 114 24.91 -9.64 -29.29
CA ASN A 114 24.98 -9.75 -30.75
C ASN A 114 26.42 -9.59 -31.26
N ASP A 115 27.36 -10.22 -30.58
CA ASP A 115 28.80 -10.19 -30.86
C ASP A 115 29.41 -11.56 -31.15
N SER A 116 28.60 -12.63 -31.05
CA SER A 116 29.07 -13.99 -31.28
C SER A 116 29.27 -14.32 -32.76
N GLY A 117 30.35 -15.06 -33.00
CA GLY A 117 30.64 -15.73 -34.27
C GLY A 117 29.90 -17.08 -34.35
N ASP A 118 30.56 -18.10 -34.90
CA ASP A 118 29.93 -19.42 -35.07
C ASP A 118 29.79 -20.22 -33.76
N LYS A 119 30.26 -19.70 -32.62
CA LYS A 119 30.27 -20.44 -31.35
C LYS A 119 29.73 -19.57 -30.23
N PHE A 120 29.06 -20.24 -29.29
CA PHE A 120 28.61 -19.68 -28.02
C PHE A 120 29.74 -18.97 -27.27
N ASP A 121 29.46 -17.78 -26.77
CA ASP A 121 30.31 -17.03 -25.85
C ASP A 121 29.70 -16.87 -24.45
N ILE A 122 30.42 -16.20 -23.55
CA ILE A 122 30.01 -16.07 -22.14
C ILE A 122 28.67 -15.33 -21.97
N ASN A 123 28.29 -14.51 -22.95
CA ASN A 123 27.07 -13.71 -22.95
C ASN A 123 25.92 -14.39 -23.74
N ASP A 124 26.17 -15.58 -24.28
CA ASP A 124 25.15 -16.41 -24.91
C ASP A 124 24.48 -17.36 -23.90
N PHE A 125 23.20 -17.62 -24.13
CA PHE A 125 22.36 -18.42 -23.24
C PHE A 125 21.60 -19.48 -24.04
N GLN A 126 21.46 -20.66 -23.45
CA GLN A 126 20.55 -21.72 -23.90
C GLN A 126 19.63 -22.06 -22.73
N PHE A 127 18.35 -21.81 -22.90
CA PHE A 127 17.30 -22.25 -21.99
C PHE A 127 16.64 -23.48 -22.58
N ILE A 128 16.45 -24.53 -21.77
CA ILE A 128 15.73 -25.73 -22.18
C ILE A 128 14.54 -25.92 -21.24
N PHE A 129 13.37 -26.17 -21.83
CA PHE A 129 12.11 -26.40 -21.14
C PHE A 129 11.53 -27.70 -21.67
N ASP A 130 11.35 -28.71 -20.81
CA ASP A 130 10.69 -29.94 -21.24
C ASP A 130 9.19 -29.94 -20.91
N ILE A 131 8.46 -30.88 -21.50
CA ILE A 131 7.02 -31.03 -21.29
C ILE A 131 6.62 -31.41 -19.85
N SER A 132 7.55 -31.90 -19.03
CA SER A 132 7.31 -32.24 -17.61
C SER A 132 7.42 -31.01 -16.69
N GLY A 133 7.86 -29.86 -17.22
CA GLY A 133 8.15 -28.64 -16.47
C GLY A 133 9.59 -28.57 -15.94
N GLY A 134 10.43 -29.53 -16.32
CA GLY A 134 11.87 -29.53 -16.14
C GLY A 134 12.52 -28.36 -16.86
N ARG A 135 13.68 -27.95 -16.36
CA ARG A 135 14.41 -26.78 -16.86
C ARG A 135 15.91 -26.96 -16.79
N ALA A 136 16.61 -26.55 -17.83
CA ALA A 136 18.05 -26.35 -17.80
C ALA A 136 18.44 -24.98 -18.36
N LEU A 137 19.61 -24.49 -17.93
CA LEU A 137 20.19 -23.26 -18.44
C LEU A 137 21.70 -23.43 -18.57
N PHE A 138 22.17 -23.24 -19.78
CA PHE A 138 23.58 -23.24 -20.12
C PHE A 138 24.01 -21.86 -20.61
N ARG A 139 25.29 -21.55 -20.40
CA ARG A 139 25.96 -20.37 -20.94
C ARG A 139 27.19 -20.81 -21.72
N GLY A 140 27.66 -19.99 -22.67
CA GLY A 140 28.89 -20.33 -23.36
C GLY A 140 30.07 -20.38 -22.39
N ASP A 141 30.91 -21.40 -22.56
CA ASP A 141 32.07 -21.63 -21.72
C ASP A 141 33.35 -21.11 -22.36
N ARG A 142 33.91 -20.07 -21.74
CA ARG A 142 35.18 -19.45 -22.15
C ARG A 142 36.35 -20.44 -22.18
N LEU A 143 36.37 -21.47 -21.33
CA LEU A 143 37.47 -22.45 -21.27
C LEU A 143 37.36 -23.52 -22.36
N ASN A 144 36.14 -23.96 -22.68
CA ASN A 144 35.91 -24.97 -23.71
C ASN A 144 35.96 -24.41 -25.15
N GLN A 145 35.81 -23.09 -25.34
CA GLN A 145 36.06 -22.42 -26.63
C GLN A 145 37.47 -22.70 -27.17
N GLU A 146 38.47 -22.83 -26.29
CA GLU A 146 39.87 -23.07 -26.66
C GLU A 146 40.17 -24.54 -27.03
N LEU A 147 39.26 -25.47 -26.70
CA LEU A 147 39.48 -26.92 -26.81
C LEU A 147 38.76 -27.60 -28.00
N ASN A 148 38.16 -26.83 -28.91
CA ASN A 148 37.52 -27.33 -30.15
C ASN A 148 36.36 -28.34 -29.96
N HIS A 149 35.61 -28.26 -28.86
CA HIS A 149 34.37 -29.03 -28.69
C HIS A 149 33.23 -28.50 -29.58
N GLN A 150 32.30 -29.39 -29.96
CA GLN A 150 31.02 -29.05 -30.59
C GLN A 150 30.17 -28.32 -29.53
N VAL A 151 29.97 -27.01 -29.74
CA VAL A 151 29.29 -26.03 -28.85
C VAL A 151 29.82 -26.01 -27.39
N PRO A 152 30.77 -25.12 -27.05
CA PRO A 152 31.31 -25.03 -25.69
C PRO A 152 30.27 -24.45 -24.72
N LYS A 153 29.66 -25.30 -23.90
CA LYS A 153 28.66 -24.94 -22.88
C LYS A 153 29.21 -25.19 -21.48
N ASP A 154 29.00 -24.28 -20.53
CA ASP A 154 29.30 -24.54 -19.12
C ASP A 154 28.14 -25.38 -18.58
N THR A 155 28.38 -26.67 -18.38
CA THR A 155 27.37 -27.61 -17.87
C THR A 155 27.06 -27.38 -16.39
N ARG A 156 27.80 -26.49 -15.70
CA ARG A 156 27.41 -26.02 -14.37
C ARG A 156 26.29 -25.00 -14.55
N VAL A 157 25.06 -25.48 -14.42
CA VAL A 157 23.81 -24.72 -14.57
C VAL A 157 23.95 -23.30 -14.02
N ALA A 158 23.82 -22.31 -14.90
CA ALA A 158 23.81 -20.92 -14.47
C ALA A 158 22.59 -20.68 -13.58
N LYS A 159 22.79 -20.12 -12.38
CA LYS A 159 21.70 -19.84 -11.44
C LYS A 159 21.03 -18.51 -11.75
N ILE A 160 20.40 -18.43 -12.91
CA ILE A 160 19.51 -17.32 -13.24
C ILE A 160 18.09 -17.70 -12.82
N ILE A 161 17.39 -16.76 -12.20
CA ILE A 161 15.98 -16.90 -11.86
C ILE A 161 15.16 -16.41 -13.06
N TYR A 162 14.41 -17.32 -13.65
CA TYR A 162 13.36 -17.03 -14.63
C TYR A 162 12.11 -17.85 -14.30
N TYR A 163 10.97 -17.42 -14.83
CA TYR A 163 9.70 -18.09 -14.60
C TYR A 163 9.27 -18.77 -15.89
N SER A 164 8.82 -20.02 -15.77
CA SER A 164 8.17 -20.71 -16.87
C SER A 164 7.10 -21.64 -16.36
N LYS A 165 6.19 -21.98 -17.26
CA LYS A 165 5.14 -22.93 -17.02
C LYS A 165 4.84 -23.68 -18.31
N VAL A 166 4.50 -24.95 -18.15
CA VAL A 166 4.15 -25.84 -19.25
C VAL A 166 2.77 -26.42 -18.96
N SER A 167 1.96 -26.52 -20.01
CA SER A 167 0.70 -27.25 -20.00
C SER A 167 0.65 -28.16 -21.22
N THR A 168 0.22 -29.39 -21.03
CA THR A 168 -0.09 -30.34 -22.10
C THR A 168 -1.60 -30.43 -22.27
N ASP A 169 -2.07 -30.74 -23.49
CA ASP A 169 -3.50 -30.91 -23.75
C ASP A 169 -4.04 -32.28 -23.31
N SER A 170 -3.14 -33.20 -22.92
CA SER A 170 -3.42 -34.64 -22.72
C SER A 170 -2.27 -35.35 -21.96
N SER A 171 -2.23 -36.69 -21.98
CA SER A 171 -1.34 -37.50 -21.15
C SER A 171 0.09 -37.57 -21.69
N ILE A 172 1.08 -37.43 -20.81
CA ILE A 172 2.48 -37.66 -21.15
C ILE A 172 2.79 -39.17 -21.06
N ASN A 173 3.57 -39.69 -22.00
CA ASN A 173 3.99 -41.10 -22.11
C ASN A 173 2.83 -42.09 -22.33
N ASP A 174 1.75 -41.67 -22.99
CA ASP A 174 0.64 -42.55 -23.35
C ASP A 174 0.50 -42.66 -24.87
N ASN A 175 0.92 -43.79 -25.45
CA ASN A 175 0.80 -43.99 -26.89
C ASN A 175 -0.62 -44.44 -27.31
N ALA A 176 -1.59 -44.44 -26.39
CA ALA A 176 -2.98 -44.85 -26.65
C ALA A 176 -3.94 -43.67 -26.91
N ASP A 177 -3.56 -42.43 -26.60
CA ASP A 177 -4.25 -41.21 -27.02
C ASP A 177 -3.50 -40.49 -28.14
N PHE A 178 -4.21 -39.58 -28.79
CA PHE A 178 -3.62 -38.64 -29.75
C PHE A 178 -3.56 -37.31 -29.04
N ASP A 179 -2.34 -36.92 -28.66
CA ASP A 179 -2.12 -35.62 -28.08
C ASP A 179 -2.43 -34.52 -29.11
N LYS A 180 -2.83 -33.34 -28.61
CA LYS A 180 -3.00 -32.17 -29.48
C LYS A 180 -1.78 -31.27 -29.49
N GLY A 181 -0.91 -31.42 -28.49
CA GLY A 181 0.25 -30.59 -28.29
C GLY A 181 0.42 -30.09 -26.86
N TYR A 182 1.29 -29.09 -26.74
CA TYR A 182 1.64 -28.46 -25.48
C TYR A 182 1.97 -26.99 -25.67
N THR A 183 1.84 -26.24 -24.56
CA THR A 183 2.21 -24.83 -24.48
C THR A 183 3.32 -24.65 -23.47
N VAL A 184 4.37 -23.95 -23.85
CA VAL A 184 5.39 -23.43 -22.93
C VAL A 184 5.29 -21.92 -22.89
N GLU A 185 5.23 -21.37 -21.67
CA GLU A 185 5.34 -19.94 -21.43
C GLU A 185 6.55 -19.66 -20.54
N CYS A 186 7.26 -18.57 -20.82
CA CYS A 186 8.28 -18.08 -19.91
C CYS A 186 8.41 -16.55 -19.92
N LYS A 187 8.94 -16.02 -18.82
CA LYS A 187 9.43 -14.65 -18.73
C LYS A 187 10.82 -14.64 -18.11
N ILE A 188 11.73 -13.95 -18.79
CA ILE A 188 13.15 -13.89 -18.46
C ILE A 188 13.48 -12.44 -18.12
N PRO A 189 13.98 -12.14 -16.91
CA PRO A 189 14.40 -10.78 -16.57
C PRO A 189 15.51 -10.30 -17.49
N TRP A 190 15.44 -9.07 -18.01
CA TRP A 190 16.53 -8.53 -18.84
C TRP A 190 17.85 -8.44 -18.08
N THR A 191 17.78 -8.17 -16.77
CA THR A 191 18.93 -8.15 -15.88
C THR A 191 19.64 -9.50 -15.79
N ALA A 192 18.92 -10.60 -15.97
CA ALA A 192 19.52 -11.92 -16.01
C ALA A 192 20.32 -12.17 -17.30
N LEU A 193 19.88 -11.57 -18.41
CA LEU A 193 20.60 -11.57 -19.68
C LEU A 193 21.71 -10.51 -19.73
N GLY A 194 21.88 -9.69 -18.68
CA GLY A 194 22.81 -8.57 -18.68
C GLY A 194 22.42 -7.44 -19.64
N MET A 195 21.14 -7.36 -20.00
CA MET A 195 20.60 -6.41 -20.98
C MET A 195 19.78 -5.30 -20.30
N SER A 196 19.67 -4.15 -20.98
CA SER A 196 18.77 -3.05 -20.59
C SER A 196 17.90 -2.69 -21.80
N PRO A 197 16.63 -3.11 -21.81
CA PRO A 197 15.81 -3.07 -23.01
C PRO A 197 15.46 -1.63 -23.40
N SER A 198 15.42 -1.36 -24.69
CA SER A 198 14.86 -0.13 -25.23
C SER A 198 14.34 -0.36 -26.64
N ALA A 199 13.40 0.48 -27.08
CA ALA A 199 12.88 0.42 -28.44
C ALA A 199 14.02 0.61 -29.45
N GLY A 200 14.10 -0.26 -30.45
CA GLY A 200 15.18 -0.33 -31.43
C GLY A 200 16.40 -1.16 -31.00
N MET A 201 16.43 -1.65 -29.75
CA MET A 201 17.47 -2.59 -29.32
C MET A 201 17.35 -3.88 -30.14
N VAL A 202 18.52 -4.44 -30.49
CA VAL A 202 18.62 -5.71 -31.22
C VAL A 202 19.46 -6.71 -30.45
N PHE A 203 19.11 -7.98 -30.60
CA PHE A 203 19.88 -9.14 -30.17
C PHE A 203 19.63 -10.29 -31.15
N LYS A 204 20.27 -11.43 -30.99
CA LYS A 204 19.98 -12.61 -31.81
C LYS A 204 19.38 -13.72 -30.98
N ALA A 205 18.45 -14.47 -31.54
CA ALA A 205 17.86 -15.61 -30.86
C ALA A 205 17.35 -16.65 -31.86
N ASP A 206 17.34 -17.91 -31.46
CA ASP A 206 16.70 -19.00 -32.20
C ASP A 206 15.90 -19.89 -31.27
N PHE A 207 14.93 -20.59 -31.86
CA PHE A 207 13.92 -21.39 -31.17
C PHE A 207 14.01 -22.79 -31.72
N CYS A 208 14.31 -23.77 -30.87
CA CYS A 208 14.50 -25.15 -31.30
C CYS A 208 13.50 -26.05 -30.59
N ILE A 209 12.98 -27.02 -31.33
CA ILE A 209 12.07 -28.04 -30.81
C ILE A 209 12.84 -29.34 -30.70
N ASN A 210 12.73 -29.96 -29.53
CA ASN A 210 13.09 -31.35 -29.32
C ASN A 210 11.80 -32.16 -29.44
N ASP A 211 11.83 -33.16 -30.32
CA ASP A 211 10.67 -33.94 -30.75
C ASP A 211 11.04 -35.43 -30.66
N ASN A 212 10.37 -36.18 -29.80
CA ASN A 212 10.66 -37.56 -29.46
C ASN A 212 9.39 -38.42 -29.43
N ASP A 213 9.17 -39.18 -30.50
CA ASP A 213 8.01 -40.07 -30.59
C ASP A 213 8.24 -41.45 -29.94
N THR A 214 9.37 -41.68 -29.27
CA THR A 214 9.75 -43.01 -28.78
C THR A 214 9.98 -43.05 -27.27
N LEU A 215 9.07 -43.72 -26.57
CA LEU A 215 9.22 -44.09 -25.17
C LEU A 215 10.26 -45.22 -24.99
N GLN A 216 11.54 -44.90 -25.09
CA GLN A 216 12.65 -45.79 -24.77
C GLN A 216 13.22 -45.48 -23.38
N ASP A 217 13.66 -46.51 -22.65
CA ASP A 217 14.42 -46.33 -21.41
C ASP A 217 15.80 -45.70 -21.72
N MET A 218 15.87 -44.38 -21.65
CA MET A 218 17.10 -43.60 -21.86
C MET A 218 17.88 -43.33 -20.57
N ARG A 219 17.66 -44.11 -19.49
CA ARG A 219 18.45 -43.97 -18.24
C ARG A 219 19.93 -44.31 -18.44
N SER A 220 20.25 -45.13 -19.43
CA SER A 220 21.59 -45.30 -19.99
C SER A 220 21.67 -44.57 -21.32
N VAL A 221 22.67 -43.70 -21.49
CA VAL A 221 22.93 -42.99 -22.76
C VAL A 221 22.94 -44.04 -23.88
N PRO A 222 22.02 -43.97 -24.85
CA PRO A 222 21.99 -44.93 -25.94
C PRO A 222 23.34 -44.94 -26.66
N GLU A 223 23.93 -46.13 -26.84
CA GLU A 223 25.11 -46.30 -27.71
C GLU A 223 24.65 -46.25 -29.18
N GLY A 224 24.07 -45.12 -29.62
CA GLY A 224 23.50 -44.93 -30.95
C GLY A 224 22.50 -43.77 -31.03
N PRO A 225 22.04 -43.41 -32.24
CA PRO A 225 21.00 -42.39 -32.41
C PRO A 225 19.71 -42.83 -31.71
N VAL A 226 19.05 -41.90 -31.01
CA VAL A 226 17.70 -42.12 -30.47
C VAL A 226 16.75 -42.26 -31.64
N HIS A 227 16.00 -43.36 -31.69
CA HIS A 227 15.03 -43.60 -32.77
C HIS A 227 13.86 -42.63 -32.65
N ASN A 228 13.43 -42.07 -33.79
CA ASN A 228 12.38 -41.04 -33.89
C ASN A 228 12.59 -39.85 -32.93
N TYR A 229 13.85 -39.47 -32.71
CA TYR A 229 14.19 -38.18 -32.12
C TYR A 229 14.60 -37.21 -33.22
N SER A 230 14.02 -36.01 -33.22
CA SER A 230 14.41 -34.92 -34.09
C SER A 230 14.61 -33.64 -33.28
N GLY A 231 15.64 -32.88 -33.64
CA GLY A 231 15.84 -31.52 -33.20
C GLY A 231 15.67 -30.59 -34.41
N THR A 232 14.81 -29.57 -34.34
CA THR A 232 14.62 -28.62 -35.43
C THR A 232 14.56 -27.18 -34.94
N SER A 233 15.39 -26.31 -35.50
CA SER A 233 15.29 -24.87 -35.27
C SER A 233 14.16 -24.22 -36.08
N MET A 234 13.71 -23.04 -35.69
CA MET A 234 12.68 -22.26 -36.39
C MET A 234 13.04 -21.96 -37.86
N LEU A 235 14.34 -21.99 -38.20
CA LEU A 235 14.84 -21.84 -39.56
C LEU A 235 14.95 -23.18 -40.33
N GLY A 236 14.59 -24.29 -39.70
CA GLY A 236 14.62 -25.64 -40.29
C GLY A 236 15.99 -26.33 -40.20
N PHE A 237 16.89 -25.86 -39.33
CA PHE A 237 18.19 -26.50 -39.14
C PHE A 237 18.12 -27.63 -38.13
N ALA A 238 18.69 -28.79 -38.48
CA ALA A 238 18.85 -29.93 -37.57
C ALA A 238 20.12 -29.85 -36.70
N ASP A 239 21.10 -29.07 -37.13
CA ASP A 239 22.29 -28.72 -36.35
C ASP A 239 22.19 -27.24 -36.00
N TYR A 240 21.96 -26.95 -34.73
CA TYR A 240 21.66 -25.63 -34.20
C TYR A 240 22.56 -25.33 -33.00
N GLY A 241 22.67 -24.04 -32.66
CA GLY A 241 23.64 -23.55 -31.67
C GLY A 241 24.76 -22.68 -32.25
N PHE A 242 24.59 -22.20 -33.48
CA PHE A 242 25.53 -21.31 -34.18
C PHE A 242 24.95 -19.88 -34.26
N PRO A 243 25.41 -18.94 -33.42
CA PRO A 243 24.88 -17.57 -33.36
C PRO A 243 24.91 -16.79 -34.69
N THR A 244 25.79 -17.16 -35.63
CA THR A 244 25.80 -16.55 -36.98
C THR A 244 24.55 -16.82 -37.79
N GLN A 245 23.84 -17.92 -37.53
CA GLN A 245 22.65 -18.32 -38.28
C GLN A 245 21.35 -17.73 -37.71
N TRP A 246 21.38 -17.32 -36.44
CA TRP A 246 20.18 -16.88 -35.73
C TRP A 246 19.62 -15.57 -36.28
N PRO A 247 18.28 -15.44 -36.36
CA PRO A 247 17.65 -14.20 -36.76
C PRO A 247 17.91 -13.10 -35.73
N VAL A 248 17.90 -11.87 -36.23
CA VAL A 248 17.99 -10.67 -35.39
C VAL A 248 16.61 -10.39 -34.80
N ILE A 249 16.50 -10.33 -33.49
CA ILE A 249 15.31 -9.87 -32.78
C ILE A 249 15.44 -8.36 -32.55
N GLU A 250 14.42 -7.60 -32.92
CA GLU A 250 14.35 -6.15 -32.70
C GLU A 250 13.17 -5.79 -31.78
N LEU A 251 13.45 -5.05 -30.72
CA LEU A 251 12.44 -4.56 -29.79
C LEU A 251 11.69 -3.36 -30.39
N THR A 252 10.38 -3.46 -30.53
CA THR A 252 9.55 -2.38 -31.11
C THR A 252 8.48 -1.90 -30.14
N GLY A 253 7.98 -0.67 -30.34
CA GLY A 253 6.99 -0.05 -29.47
C GLY A 253 7.59 0.45 -28.15
N SER A 254 6.74 0.88 -27.23
CA SER A 254 7.12 1.27 -25.87
C SER A 254 5.88 1.36 -24.97
N ALA A 255 6.09 1.47 -23.65
CA ALA A 255 4.99 1.75 -22.72
C ALA A 255 4.14 2.93 -23.19
N GLY A 256 2.83 2.72 -23.32
CA GLY A 256 1.87 3.80 -23.56
C GLY A 256 1.91 4.85 -22.45
N LEU A 257 1.44 6.07 -22.74
CA LEU A 257 1.46 7.18 -21.77
C LEU A 257 0.81 6.79 -20.43
N THR A 258 -0.28 6.04 -20.45
CA THR A 258 -0.97 5.55 -19.26
C THR A 258 -0.12 4.58 -18.45
N LYS A 259 0.48 3.56 -19.06
CA LYS A 259 1.40 2.63 -18.38
C LYS A 259 2.63 3.34 -17.83
N ARG A 260 3.20 4.31 -18.56
CA ARG A 260 4.29 5.17 -18.05
C ARG A 260 3.85 5.99 -16.85
N LEU A 261 2.66 6.57 -16.89
CA LEU A 261 2.09 7.31 -15.75
C LEU A 261 1.82 6.38 -14.57
N GLU A 262 1.28 5.18 -14.79
CA GLU A 262 1.05 4.17 -13.75
C GLU A 262 2.37 3.73 -13.10
N SER A 263 3.41 3.44 -13.89
CA SER A 263 4.75 3.11 -13.38
C SER A 263 5.33 4.28 -12.58
N LEU A 264 5.28 5.51 -13.11
CA LEU A 264 5.75 6.69 -12.39
C LEU A 264 4.97 6.87 -11.07
N ILE A 265 3.64 6.79 -11.10
CA ILE A 265 2.83 6.93 -9.89
C ILE A 265 3.12 5.78 -8.91
N SER A 266 3.34 4.54 -9.38
CA SER A 266 3.81 3.39 -8.59
C SER A 266 5.11 3.68 -7.87
N ASP A 267 6.13 4.11 -8.59
CA ASP A 267 7.46 4.38 -8.04
C ASP A 267 7.45 5.57 -7.07
N PHE A 268 6.54 6.52 -7.29
CA PHE A 268 6.37 7.69 -6.44
C PHE A 268 5.23 7.55 -5.40
N TRP A 269 4.49 6.44 -5.32
CA TRP A 269 3.35 6.32 -4.41
C TRP A 269 3.77 6.50 -2.95
N ILE A 270 4.94 5.96 -2.57
CA ILE A 270 5.52 6.16 -1.24
C ILE A 270 5.88 7.64 -1.01
N VAL A 271 6.47 8.30 -2.01
CA VAL A 271 6.81 9.74 -1.93
C VAL A 271 5.55 10.59 -1.81
N ILE A 272 4.49 10.26 -2.56
CA ILE A 272 3.18 10.93 -2.48
C ILE A 272 2.58 10.75 -1.09
N ILE A 273 2.62 9.54 -0.51
CA ILE A 273 2.16 9.29 0.86
C ILE A 273 2.99 10.07 1.87
N LEU A 274 4.31 10.12 1.71
CA LEU A 274 5.20 10.91 2.59
C LEU A 274 4.94 12.42 2.48
N LEU A 275 4.64 12.92 1.28
CA LEU A 275 4.27 14.33 1.07
C LEU A 275 2.89 14.65 1.67
N LEU A 276 1.90 13.77 1.50
CA LEU A 276 0.56 13.94 2.07
C LEU A 276 0.58 13.87 3.59
N THR A 277 1.28 12.89 4.17
CA THR A 277 1.48 12.79 5.62
C THR A 277 2.23 14.01 6.15
N GLY A 278 3.28 14.45 5.46
CA GLY A 278 3.99 15.70 5.76
C GLY A 278 3.08 16.93 5.72
N PHE A 279 2.18 17.03 4.74
CA PHE A 279 1.22 18.13 4.61
C PHE A 279 0.17 18.10 5.73
N VAL A 280 -0.28 16.91 6.14
CA VAL A 280 -1.19 16.74 7.29
C VAL A 280 -0.50 17.13 8.59
N ILE A 281 0.76 16.73 8.79
CA ILE A 281 1.55 17.12 9.97
C ILE A 281 1.76 18.63 9.97
N LEU A 282 2.20 19.21 8.85
CA LEU A 282 2.40 20.64 8.71
C LEU A 282 1.09 21.41 8.95
N GLY A 283 -0.02 20.95 8.37
CA GLY A 283 -1.35 21.50 8.59
C GLY A 283 -1.77 21.40 10.06
N SER A 284 -1.47 20.28 10.73
CA SER A 284 -1.73 20.10 12.16
C SER A 284 -0.88 21.03 13.03
N VAL A 285 0.39 21.23 12.67
CA VAL A 285 1.29 22.18 13.35
C VAL A 285 0.84 23.62 13.12
N VAL A 286 0.50 24.00 11.89
CA VAL A 286 -0.04 25.32 11.57
C VAL A 286 -1.35 25.55 12.31
N PHE A 287 -2.26 24.57 12.32
CA PHE A 287 -3.51 24.64 13.07
C PHE A 287 -3.29 24.77 14.57
N TYR A 288 -2.38 23.97 15.15
CA TYR A 288 -1.98 24.09 16.54
C TYR A 288 -1.39 25.48 16.85
N LEU A 289 -0.50 25.98 16.00
CA LEU A 289 0.09 27.31 16.14
C LEU A 289 -0.96 28.42 15.98
N LEU A 290 -1.92 28.25 15.08
CA LEU A 290 -3.02 29.18 14.85
C LEU A 290 -3.96 29.21 16.06
N ILE A 291 -4.34 28.05 16.63
CA ILE A 291 -5.04 27.97 17.91
C ILE A 291 -4.21 28.63 19.02
N SER A 292 -2.90 28.34 19.09
CA SER A 292 -2.02 28.91 20.10
C SER A 292 -1.90 30.43 19.99
N THR A 293 -2.02 30.97 18.78
CA THR A 293 -1.96 32.41 18.48
C THR A 293 -3.31 33.07 18.73
N LEU A 294 -4.42 32.43 18.34
CA LEU A 294 -5.78 32.87 18.68
C LEU A 294 -5.98 32.91 20.21
N ARG A 295 -5.38 31.98 20.97
CA ARG A 295 -5.34 32.03 22.45
C ARG A 295 -4.55 33.22 23.00
N LYS A 296 -3.62 33.80 22.22
CA LYS A 296 -2.79 34.95 22.61
C LYS A 296 -3.37 36.29 22.20
N ILE A 297 -4.39 36.34 21.35
CA ILE A 297 -5.09 37.58 21.01
C ILE A 297 -6.04 37.92 22.17
N PRO A 298 -5.84 39.03 22.89
CA PRO A 298 -6.80 39.46 23.90
C PRO A 298 -8.07 39.93 23.18
N ASN A 299 -9.19 39.31 23.52
CA ASN A 299 -10.50 39.55 22.92
C ASN A 299 -10.97 40.99 23.23
N ARG A 300 -10.93 41.89 22.24
CA ARG A 300 -11.47 43.25 22.35
C ARG A 300 -12.95 43.24 21.94
N GLU A 301 -13.78 43.13 22.98
CA GLU A 301 -15.18 43.55 23.09
C GLU A 301 -16.20 42.98 22.08
N ALA A 302 -16.74 41.81 22.44
CA ALA A 302 -18.18 41.56 22.35
C ALA A 302 -18.68 41.21 23.77
N GLN A 303 -19.42 42.16 24.35
CA GLN A 303 -20.03 42.07 25.67
C GLN A 303 -21.26 41.14 25.63
N LYS A 304 -21.15 39.96 26.25
CA LYS A 304 -22.06 39.35 27.26
C LYS A 304 -22.01 37.82 27.21
N ASP A 305 -21.87 37.27 28.41
CA ASP A 305 -22.23 35.93 28.86
C ASP A 305 -21.20 34.79 28.73
N LEU A 306 -20.80 34.32 29.93
CA LEU A 306 -20.25 33.02 30.35
C LEU A 306 -18.73 32.78 30.23
N PRO A 307 -18.02 32.87 31.38
CA PRO A 307 -17.32 31.68 31.88
C PRO A 307 -17.46 31.46 33.40
N LEU A 308 -18.64 31.71 33.97
CA LEU A 308 -18.95 31.29 35.35
C LEU A 308 -19.45 29.83 35.42
N VAL A 309 -20.07 29.33 34.33
CA VAL A 309 -20.66 27.98 34.31
C VAL A 309 -19.59 26.87 34.28
N GLN A 310 -18.47 27.06 33.58
CA GLN A 310 -17.46 25.99 33.45
C GLN A 310 -16.58 25.83 34.71
N TYR A 311 -16.29 26.90 35.43
CA TYR A 311 -15.48 26.82 36.65
C TYR A 311 -16.26 26.21 37.82
N VAL A 312 -17.54 26.54 37.94
CA VAL A 312 -18.45 25.98 38.93
C VAL A 312 -18.64 24.48 38.74
N ILE A 313 -18.65 23.97 37.49
CA ILE A 313 -18.72 22.53 37.20
C ILE A 313 -17.45 21.80 37.66
N THR A 314 -16.28 22.44 37.56
CA THR A 314 -14.99 21.77 37.83
C THR A 314 -14.67 21.69 39.33
N GLU A 315 -15.17 22.61 40.16
CA GLU A 315 -15.14 22.41 41.62
C GLU A 315 -16.27 21.51 42.13
N ASN A 316 -17.36 21.34 41.35
CA ASN A 316 -18.49 20.50 41.75
C ASN A 316 -18.10 19.03 41.86
N GLU A 317 -17.23 18.52 40.97
CA GLU A 317 -16.76 17.12 41.01
C GLU A 317 -15.90 16.80 42.24
N ASN A 318 -15.14 17.77 42.74
CA ASN A 318 -14.28 17.57 43.91
C ASN A 318 -15.03 17.72 45.24
N PHE A 319 -16.15 18.45 45.28
CA PHE A 319 -17.01 18.53 46.47
C PHE A 319 -18.02 17.37 46.56
N SER A 320 -18.48 16.84 45.41
CA SER A 320 -19.40 15.69 45.36
C SER A 320 -18.79 14.39 45.89
N ASN A 321 -17.46 14.30 46.00
CA ASN A 321 -16.78 13.08 46.43
C ASN A 321 -16.63 12.94 47.96
N GLU A 322 -16.94 13.97 48.77
CA GLU A 322 -16.90 13.87 50.25
C GLU A 322 -18.23 14.16 50.97
N ALA A 323 -19.27 14.65 50.30
CA ALA A 323 -20.57 14.96 50.92
C ALA A 323 -21.68 13.98 50.53
N GLY A 324 -21.50 12.71 50.85
CA GLY A 324 -22.65 11.81 51.01
C GLY A 324 -23.46 12.23 52.23
N LYS A 325 -24.42 13.15 52.07
CA LYS A 325 -25.63 13.36 52.91
C LYS A 325 -26.41 14.61 52.43
N HIS A 326 -27.65 14.40 51.99
CA HIS A 326 -28.73 15.38 51.77
C HIS A 326 -28.89 16.02 50.35
N PRO A 327 -29.86 15.55 49.53
CA PRO A 327 -30.21 16.10 48.21
C PRO A 327 -30.58 17.59 48.17
N TYR A 328 -30.88 18.17 49.34
CA TYR A 328 -31.27 19.57 49.48
C TYR A 328 -30.10 20.53 49.21
N ILE A 329 -28.84 20.16 49.51
CA ILE A 329 -27.70 21.07 49.30
C ILE A 329 -27.45 21.31 47.81
N HIS A 330 -27.42 20.25 47.01
CA HIS A 330 -27.11 20.37 45.59
C HIS A 330 -28.10 21.30 44.90
N LYS A 331 -29.40 21.15 45.21
CA LYS A 331 -30.44 22.03 44.68
C LYS A 331 -30.33 23.46 45.18
N VAL A 332 -30.06 23.68 46.49
CA VAL A 332 -29.83 25.04 47.01
C VAL A 332 -28.66 25.70 46.31
N ARG A 333 -27.55 24.98 46.12
CA ARG A 333 -26.35 25.51 45.47
C ARG A 333 -26.62 25.85 44.00
N GLU A 334 -27.32 24.97 43.28
CA GLU A 334 -27.75 25.21 41.89
C GLU A 334 -28.60 26.48 41.78
N ILE A 335 -29.61 26.63 42.64
CA ILE A 335 -30.47 27.82 42.69
C ILE A 335 -29.65 29.10 42.91
N VAL A 336 -28.68 29.06 43.84
CA VAL A 336 -27.81 30.21 44.12
C VAL A 336 -26.92 30.56 42.94
N LEU A 337 -26.33 29.56 42.29
CA LEU A 337 -25.45 29.75 41.13
C LEU A 337 -26.19 30.27 39.91
N SER A 338 -27.46 29.90 39.74
CA SER A 338 -28.32 30.41 38.68
C SER A 338 -28.85 31.83 38.95
N ASN A 339 -28.70 32.37 40.16
CA ASN A 339 -29.23 33.68 40.57
C ASN A 339 -28.21 34.51 41.39
N LEU A 340 -26.95 34.53 40.98
CA LEU A 340 -25.86 35.15 41.74
C LEU A 340 -26.02 36.66 41.93
N ASP A 341 -26.57 37.36 40.95
CA ASP A 341 -26.77 38.81 40.93
C ASP A 341 -27.92 39.28 41.83
N LYS A 342 -28.75 38.36 42.34
CA LYS A 342 -29.94 38.67 43.12
C LYS A 342 -29.75 38.40 44.61
N GLN A 343 -30.45 39.17 45.43
CA GLN A 343 -30.59 38.86 46.85
C GLN A 343 -31.63 37.75 47.04
N ILE A 344 -31.16 36.52 47.23
CA ILE A 344 -32.03 35.35 47.40
C ILE A 344 -32.56 35.32 48.83
N ARG A 345 -33.88 35.37 48.98
CA ARG A 345 -34.54 35.30 50.28
C ARG A 345 -34.78 33.84 50.68
N THR A 346 -34.88 33.58 51.98
CA THR A 346 -35.11 32.21 52.47
C THR A 346 -36.49 31.69 52.05
N GLU A 347 -37.46 32.57 51.88
CA GLU A 347 -38.80 32.28 51.37
C GLU A 347 -38.77 31.80 49.92
N GLU A 348 -37.98 32.46 49.07
CA GLU A 348 -37.81 32.09 47.65
C GLU A 348 -37.16 30.71 47.54
N LEU A 349 -36.11 30.48 48.33
CA LEU A 349 -35.42 29.19 48.37
C LEU A 349 -36.35 28.06 48.86
N ALA A 350 -37.21 28.33 49.83
CA ALA A 350 -38.19 27.35 50.31
C ALA A 350 -39.24 27.01 49.24
N ASN A 351 -39.72 28.02 48.51
CA ASN A 351 -40.68 27.85 47.43
C ASN A 351 -40.09 27.01 46.28
N GLU A 352 -38.87 27.32 45.83
CA GLU A 352 -38.21 26.58 44.75
C GLU A 352 -37.90 25.13 45.12
N LEU A 353 -37.68 24.86 46.41
CA LEU A 353 -37.46 23.51 46.94
C LEU A 353 -38.75 22.78 47.34
N ALA A 354 -39.92 23.37 47.06
CA ALA A 354 -41.23 22.86 47.43
C ALA A 354 -41.32 22.47 48.93
N THR A 355 -40.80 23.31 49.82
CA THR A 355 -40.77 23.08 51.27
C THR A 355 -41.21 24.33 52.05
N SER A 356 -41.50 24.18 53.34
CA SER A 356 -41.76 25.34 54.20
C SER A 356 -40.45 25.97 54.67
N VAL A 357 -40.44 27.30 54.88
CA VAL A 357 -39.29 28.04 55.45
C VAL A 357 -38.83 27.41 56.78
N ARG A 358 -39.78 27.02 57.63
CA ARG A 358 -39.49 26.38 58.93
C ARG A 358 -38.78 25.03 58.76
N GLN A 359 -39.21 24.22 57.79
CA GLN A 359 -38.57 22.93 57.51
C GLN A 359 -37.18 23.13 56.91
N LEU A 360 -37.02 24.09 55.99
CA LEU A 360 -35.72 24.44 55.41
C LEU A 360 -34.73 24.88 56.50
N GLN A 361 -35.13 25.81 57.37
CA GLN A 361 -34.30 26.27 58.49
C GLN A 361 -33.96 25.12 59.47
N ARG A 362 -34.92 24.23 59.75
CA ARG A 362 -34.68 23.07 60.62
C ARG A 362 -33.63 22.12 60.04
N VAL A 363 -33.73 21.80 58.75
CA VAL A 363 -32.76 20.94 58.05
C VAL A 363 -31.37 21.58 58.08
N PHE A 364 -31.26 22.87 57.76
CA PHE A 364 -29.98 23.58 57.79
C PHE A 364 -29.33 23.63 59.19
N LYS A 365 -30.14 23.80 60.23
CA LYS A 365 -29.65 23.78 61.62
C LYS A 365 -29.21 22.39 62.06
N GLN A 366 -29.96 21.33 61.71
CA GLN A 366 -29.69 19.97 62.15
C GLN A 366 -28.50 19.35 61.42
N GLU A 367 -28.40 19.58 60.11
CA GLU A 367 -27.42 18.90 59.25
C GLU A 367 -26.13 19.71 59.09
N PHE A 368 -26.21 21.04 59.09
CA PHE A 368 -25.08 21.91 58.73
C PHE A 368 -24.76 22.94 59.81
N ASN A 369 -25.46 22.90 60.94
CA ASN A 369 -25.33 23.85 62.04
C ASN A 369 -25.30 25.32 61.58
N THR A 370 -26.06 25.66 60.53
CA THR A 370 -26.09 27.00 59.95
C THR A 370 -27.51 27.38 59.53
N THR A 371 -27.69 28.59 58.99
CA THR A 371 -28.96 29.04 58.43
C THR A 371 -28.91 29.08 56.90
N PRO A 372 -30.05 28.92 56.20
CA PRO A 372 -30.08 29.00 54.74
C PRO A 372 -29.50 30.33 54.21
N LYS A 373 -29.77 31.44 54.90
CA LYS A 373 -29.23 32.75 54.56
C LYS A 373 -27.69 32.79 54.65
N ILE A 374 -27.13 32.26 55.73
CA ILE A 374 -25.66 32.19 55.90
C ILE A 374 -25.06 31.30 54.81
N PHE A 375 -25.69 30.18 54.50
CA PHE A 375 -25.22 29.27 53.45
C PHE A 375 -25.17 29.91 52.06
N VAL A 376 -26.21 30.66 51.67
CA VAL A 376 -26.23 31.44 50.41
C VAL A 376 -25.09 32.46 50.39
N ILE A 377 -24.89 33.17 51.50
CA ILE A 377 -23.81 34.14 51.65
C ILE A 377 -22.45 33.44 51.52
N THR A 378 -22.26 32.28 52.15
CA THR A 378 -21.02 31.50 52.08
C THR A 378 -20.66 31.15 50.64
N ILE A 379 -21.60 30.59 49.87
CA ILE A 379 -21.37 30.27 48.45
C ILE A 379 -20.91 31.50 47.67
N LYS A 380 -21.60 32.63 47.86
CA LYS A 380 -21.25 33.89 47.18
C LYS A 380 -19.88 34.42 47.60
N ILE A 381 -19.52 34.30 48.88
CA ILE A 381 -18.20 34.74 49.38
C ILE A 381 -17.07 33.86 48.85
N GLU A 382 -17.29 32.56 48.70
CA GLU A 382 -16.34 31.65 48.06
C GLU A 382 -16.11 32.05 46.60
N LEU A 383 -17.20 32.26 45.84
CA LEU A 383 -17.11 32.78 44.46
C LEU A 383 -16.38 34.11 44.39
N ALA A 384 -16.67 35.04 45.32
CA ALA A 384 -15.98 36.32 45.40
C ALA A 384 -14.47 36.14 45.61
N ALA A 385 -14.05 35.18 46.44
CA ALA A 385 -12.64 34.92 46.69
C ALA A 385 -11.92 34.48 45.42
N HIS A 386 -12.57 33.64 44.60
CA HIS A 386 -12.02 33.27 43.28
C HIS A 386 -11.94 34.46 42.33
N MET A 387 -12.99 35.31 42.27
CA MET A 387 -12.96 36.52 41.45
C MET A 387 -11.84 37.47 41.89
N LEU A 388 -11.56 37.55 43.19
CA LEU A 388 -10.52 38.42 43.76
C LEU A 388 -9.10 37.84 43.66
N LEU A 389 -8.91 36.64 43.09
CA LEU A 389 -7.56 36.15 42.73
C LEU A 389 -6.97 36.95 41.57
N ASP A 390 -7.81 37.55 40.74
CA ASP A 390 -7.37 38.50 39.72
C ASP A 390 -7.28 39.91 40.33
N PRO A 391 -6.07 40.50 40.45
CA PRO A 391 -5.90 41.85 40.98
C PRO A 391 -6.53 42.94 40.10
N ALA A 392 -6.95 42.62 38.87
CA ALA A 392 -7.67 43.55 38.00
C ALA A 392 -9.15 43.76 38.39
N ASN A 393 -9.75 42.84 39.16
CA ASN A 393 -11.16 42.94 39.53
C ASN A 393 -11.39 43.97 40.64
N ASN A 394 -12.31 44.91 40.42
CA ASN A 394 -12.68 45.89 41.44
C ASN A 394 -13.55 45.23 42.53
N ILE A 395 -13.14 45.38 43.79
CA ILE A 395 -13.83 44.78 44.94
C ILE A 395 -15.31 45.17 45.04
N SER A 396 -15.64 46.43 44.73
CA SER A 396 -17.04 46.90 44.79
C SER A 396 -17.87 46.30 43.67
N GLU A 397 -17.29 46.16 42.47
CA GLU A 397 -17.97 45.53 41.32
C GLU A 397 -18.21 44.04 41.57
N VAL A 398 -17.25 43.33 42.17
CA VAL A 398 -17.41 41.93 42.58
C VAL A 398 -18.56 41.79 43.59
N ALA A 399 -18.65 42.69 44.57
CA ALA A 399 -19.73 42.69 45.54
C ALA A 399 -21.12 42.83 44.86
N TYR A 400 -21.26 43.81 43.96
CA TYR A 400 -22.51 44.04 43.25
C TYR A 400 -22.87 42.90 42.30
N ALA A 401 -21.89 42.34 41.58
CA ALA A 401 -22.09 41.22 40.67
C ALA A 401 -22.62 39.97 41.39
N LEU A 402 -22.29 39.82 42.68
CA LEU A 402 -22.77 38.73 43.53
C LEU A 402 -24.02 39.12 44.34
N GLY A 403 -24.70 40.22 43.97
CA GLY A 403 -25.98 40.62 44.55
C GLY A 403 -25.88 41.17 45.97
N PHE A 404 -24.70 41.64 46.41
CA PHE A 404 -24.60 42.46 47.62
C PHE A 404 -24.96 43.90 47.28
N SER A 405 -25.93 44.47 48.00
CA SER A 405 -26.35 45.86 47.81
C SER A 405 -25.39 46.89 48.41
N ASP A 406 -24.46 46.44 49.27
CA ASP A 406 -23.48 47.30 49.96
C ASP A 406 -22.09 46.62 49.96
N PRO A 407 -21.11 47.17 49.22
CA PRO A 407 -19.72 46.68 49.22
C PRO A 407 -19.05 46.70 50.59
N SER A 408 -19.49 47.58 51.49
CA SER A 408 -18.98 47.64 52.87
C SER A 408 -19.47 46.44 53.68
N TYR A 409 -20.74 46.06 53.51
CA TYR A 409 -21.29 44.83 54.10
C TYR A 409 -20.61 43.59 53.52
N PHE A 410 -20.42 43.52 52.20
CA PHE A 410 -19.64 42.46 51.56
C PHE A 410 -18.25 42.33 52.18
N SER A 411 -17.51 43.43 52.30
CA SER A 411 -16.15 43.43 52.85
C SER A 411 -16.10 42.95 54.31
N LYS A 412 -17.11 43.31 55.13
CA LYS A 412 -17.24 42.81 56.51
C LYS A 412 -17.47 41.30 56.55
N VAL A 413 -18.37 40.79 55.71
CA VAL A 413 -18.69 39.37 55.64
C VAL A 413 -17.51 38.56 55.10
N PHE A 414 -16.85 39.06 54.05
CA PHE A 414 -15.66 38.43 53.47
C PHE A 414 -14.53 38.34 54.50
N LYS A 415 -14.27 39.44 55.23
CA LYS A 415 -13.28 39.45 56.32
C LYS A 415 -13.66 38.52 57.46
N LYS A 416 -14.94 38.40 57.79
CA LYS A 416 -15.39 37.43 58.79
C LYS A 416 -15.12 35.99 58.36
N TYR A 417 -15.28 35.68 57.07
CA TYR A 417 -15.10 34.32 56.55
C TYR A 417 -13.62 33.94 56.35
N TYR A 418 -12.82 34.81 55.72
CA TYR A 418 -11.42 34.53 55.40
C TYR A 418 -10.40 35.12 56.39
N SER A 419 -10.84 35.84 57.41
CA SER A 419 -9.99 36.61 58.34
C SER A 419 -9.12 37.70 57.70
N LEU A 420 -9.29 37.94 56.39
CA LEU A 420 -8.61 38.95 55.59
C LEU A 420 -9.66 39.80 54.88
N SER A 421 -9.46 41.11 54.79
CA SER A 421 -10.29 41.96 53.94
C SER A 421 -10.14 41.57 52.46
N PRO A 422 -11.13 41.86 51.61
CA PRO A 422 -11.03 41.61 50.17
C PRO A 422 -9.75 42.16 49.53
N THR A 423 -9.33 43.37 49.94
CA THR A 423 -8.09 44.00 49.46
C THR A 423 -6.84 43.24 49.93
N GLU A 424 -6.78 42.83 51.20
CA GLU A 424 -5.66 42.05 51.75
C GLU A 424 -5.57 40.66 51.10
N TYR A 425 -6.71 40.06 50.77
CA TYR A 425 -6.82 38.78 50.08
C TYR A 425 -6.33 38.88 48.63
N GLN A 426 -6.77 39.91 47.89
CA GLN A 426 -6.37 40.19 46.51
C GLN A 426 -4.87 40.53 46.38
N ALA A 427 -4.29 41.19 47.38
CA ALA A 427 -2.86 41.54 47.40
C ALA A 427 -1.91 40.34 47.68
N GLY A 428 -2.43 39.11 47.81
CA GLY A 428 -1.61 37.90 47.92
C GLY A 428 -1.17 37.52 49.34
N SER A 429 -1.72 38.16 50.38
CA SER A 429 -1.42 37.84 51.79
C SER A 429 -1.99 36.48 52.25
N GLY A 430 -2.82 35.83 51.43
CA GLY A 430 -3.65 34.67 51.80
C GLY A 430 -3.13 33.28 51.41
N GLN A 431 -1.92 33.12 50.87
CA GLN A 431 -1.42 31.77 50.50
C GLN A 431 -1.02 30.86 51.68
N ARG A 432 -1.31 31.22 52.94
CA ARG A 432 -1.13 30.32 54.09
C ARG A 432 -2.29 30.43 55.08
N GLY A 433 -3.20 29.46 55.05
CA GLY A 433 -4.04 29.12 56.21
C GLY A 433 -5.46 28.69 55.89
N ARG A 434 -5.65 27.46 55.38
CA ARG A 434 -6.94 26.78 55.55
C ARG A 434 -7.01 26.29 57.00
N ARG A 435 -7.63 27.08 57.90
CA ARG A 435 -8.04 26.59 59.22
C ARG A 435 -9.54 26.35 59.20
N THR A 436 -9.95 25.13 59.52
CA THR A 436 -11.35 24.76 59.76
C THR A 436 -11.86 25.49 61.00
N TYR A 437 -13.05 26.08 60.89
CA TYR A 437 -13.70 26.83 61.95
C TYR A 437 -14.55 25.90 62.82
N ASN A 438 -14.39 25.97 64.14
CA ASN A 438 -15.33 25.47 65.15
C ASN A 438 -15.99 26.70 65.81
N GLU A 439 -17.31 26.67 65.98
CA GLU A 439 -18.07 27.74 66.63
C GLU A 439 -17.93 27.69 68.16
N THR A 440 -17.36 28.74 68.75
CA THR A 440 -17.87 29.39 69.97
C THR A 440 -17.39 30.84 69.97
N ASP A 441 -18.24 31.75 69.48
CA ASP A 441 -18.52 33.11 69.99
C ASP A 441 -19.41 33.92 69.05
#